data_AF-A0A1F3XYM0-F1
#
_entry.id   AF-A0A1F3XYM0-F1
#
_cell.length_a   1.000
_cell.length_b   1.000
_cell.length_c   1.000
_cell.angle_alpha   90.00
_cell.angle_beta   90.00
_cell.angle_gamma   90.00
#
_symmetry.space_group_name_H-M   'P 1'
#
loop_
_entity.id
_entity.type
_entity.pdbx_description
1 polymer ?
#
loop_
_entity_poly.entity_id
_entity_poly.type
_entity_poly.pdbx_seq_one_letter_code
_entity_poly.pdbx_strand_id
1 'polypeptide(L)' 'MKEYEGAMDIDMDSLFAALKRVKGRRKPTSVALEEGSIQDLKKIAKKLDVPYQALMRLFILDGIQRFKKAA' A
#
# COMPACT_ATOMS: atom_id res chain seq x y z
N MET A 1 11.59 -18.13 -2.13
CA MET A 1 10.73 -16.96 -1.83
C MET A 1 9.29 -17.46 -1.86
N LYS A 2 8.45 -17.15 -0.87
CA LYS A 2 7.02 -17.44 -0.96
C LYS A 2 6.41 -16.40 -1.88
N GLU A 3 6.05 -16.81 -3.09
CA GLU A 3 5.31 -16.00 -4.05
C GLU A 3 3.92 -15.72 -3.45
N TYR A 4 3.59 -14.44 -3.32
CA TYR A 4 2.28 -14.00 -2.83
C TYR A 4 1.29 -14.09 -4.00
N GLU A 5 0.81 -15.30 -4.28
CA GLU A 5 -0.31 -15.53 -5.19
C GLU A 5 -1.63 -15.29 -4.45
N GLY A 6 -2.13 -14.07 -4.54
CA GLY A 6 -3.46 -13.75 -4.06
C GLY A 6 -3.94 -12.48 -4.73
N ALA A 7 -5.08 -12.55 -5.44
CA ALA A 7 -5.79 -11.37 -5.89
C ALA A 7 -6.03 -10.48 -4.65
N MET A 8 -5.39 -9.32 -4.59
CA MET A 8 -5.64 -8.35 -3.54
C MET A 8 -6.98 -7.68 -3.84
N ASP A 9 -8.03 -8.15 -3.18
CA ASP A 9 -9.28 -7.41 -3.10
C ASP A 9 -9.05 -6.24 -2.13
N ILE A 10 -8.88 -5.05 -2.70
CA ILE A 10 -8.56 -3.84 -1.94
C ILE A 10 -9.89 -3.17 -1.59
N ASP A 11 -10.35 -3.36 -0.36
CA ASP A 11 -11.49 -2.61 0.18
C ASP A 11 -11.10 -1.12 0.33
N MET A 12 -11.57 -0.31 -0.60
CA MET A 12 -11.32 1.13 -0.69
C MET A 12 -11.86 1.92 0.50
N ASP A 13 -12.90 1.47 1.18
CA ASP A 13 -13.43 2.19 2.34
C ASP A 13 -12.56 1.94 3.57
N SER A 14 -12.08 0.70 3.74
CA SER A 14 -11.07 0.37 4.74
C SER A 14 -9.76 1.15 4.50
N LEU A 15 -9.45 1.41 3.22
CA LEU A 15 -8.29 2.15 2.73
C LEU A 15 -8.30 3.60 3.21
N PHE A 16 -9.39 4.32 2.93
CA PHE A 16 -9.56 5.70 3.36
C PHE A 16 -9.62 5.82 4.88
N ALA A 17 -10.23 4.84 5.56
CA ALA A 17 -10.25 4.78 7.01
C ALA A 17 -8.84 4.59 7.60
N ALA A 18 -8.02 3.70 7.03
CA ALA A 18 -6.64 3.49 7.44
C ALA A 18 -5.79 4.74 7.23
N LEU A 19 -5.91 5.40 6.06
CA LEU A 19 -5.21 6.66 5.78
C LEU A 19 -5.55 7.77 6.78
N LYS A 20 -6.83 7.87 7.19
CA LYS A 20 -7.30 8.83 8.21
C LYS A 20 -6.79 8.50 9.62
N ARG A 21 -6.58 7.22 9.95
CA ARG A 21 -6.13 6.77 11.29
C ARG A 21 -4.64 6.98 11.55
N VAL A 22 -3.79 7.12 10.52
CA VAL A 22 -2.35 7.34 10.70
C VAL A 22 -2.10 8.76 11.23
N LYS A 23 -2.05 8.86 12.56
CA LYS A 23 -1.67 10.07 13.31
C LYS A 23 -0.17 10.03 13.65
N GLY A 24 0.53 11.15 13.46
CA GLY A 24 1.95 11.30 13.81
C GLY A 24 2.85 11.78 12.66
N ARG A 25 4.02 12.31 13.01
CA ARG A 25 5.01 12.82 12.05
C ARG A 25 5.59 11.65 11.25
N ARG A 26 5.40 11.67 9.94
CA ARG A 26 5.93 10.65 9.02
C ARG A 26 7.41 10.89 8.82
N LYS A 27 8.20 9.82 8.83
CA LYS A 27 9.61 9.87 8.44
C LYS A 27 9.72 9.56 6.94
N PRO A 28 10.48 10.35 6.15
CA PRO A 28 10.78 9.98 4.78
C PRO A 28 11.58 8.67 4.79
N THR A 29 11.26 7.75 3.90
CA THR A 29 11.91 6.45 3.78
C THR A 29 12.02 6.08 2.32
N SER A 30 13.20 5.68 1.89
CA SER A 30 13.46 5.22 0.53
C SER A 30 13.20 3.72 0.43
N VAL A 31 12.54 3.29 -0.64
CA VAL A 31 12.27 1.88 -0.96
C VAL A 31 12.71 1.64 -2.39
N ALA A 32 13.53 0.60 -2.60
CA ALA A 32 13.89 0.16 -3.94
C ALA A 32 12.75 -0.68 -4.53
N LEU A 33 12.29 -0.32 -5.72
CA LEU A 33 11.24 -1.00 -6.46
C LEU A 33 11.66 -1.10 -7.92
N GLU A 34 11.19 -2.14 -8.60
CA GLU A 34 11.35 -2.24 -10.05
C GLU A 34 10.53 -1.17 -10.77
N GLU A 35 11.02 -0.70 -11.91
CA GLU A 35 10.36 0.34 -12.71
C GLU A 35 8.92 -0.05 -13.09
N GLY A 36 8.71 -1.32 -13.47
CA GLY A 36 7.37 -1.84 -13.78
C GLY A 36 6.40 -1.72 -12.61
N SER A 37 6.85 -2.03 -11.39
CA SER A 37 6.04 -1.90 -10.18
C SER A 37 5.68 -0.44 -9.88
N ILE A 38 6.61 0.49 -10.10
CA ILE A 38 6.35 1.93 -9.94
C ILE A 38 5.30 2.40 -10.95
N GLN A 39 5.38 1.95 -12.20
CA GLN A 39 4.41 2.29 -13.24
C GLN A 39 3.01 1.77 -12.90
N ASP A 40 2.90 0.53 -12.44
CA ASP A 40 1.61 -0.06 -12.09
C ASP A 40 1.00 0.60 -10.85
N LEU A 41 1.81 0.92 -9.84
CA LEU A 41 1.37 1.73 -8.70
C LEU A 41 0.79 3.08 -9.15
N LYS A 42 1.45 3.78 -10.08
CA LYS A 42 0.96 5.05 -10.63
C LYS A 42 -0.35 4.89 -11.40
N LYS A 43 -0.48 3.84 -12.22
CA LYS A 43 -1.72 3.55 -12.97
C LYS A 43 -2.88 3.24 -12.03
N ILE A 44 -2.67 2.41 -11.02
CA ILE A 44 -3.68 2.04 -10.03
C ILE A 44 -4.10 3.28 -9.25
N ALA A 45 -3.14 4.06 -8.74
CA ALA A 45 -3.41 5.28 -7.99
C ALA A 45 -4.22 6.30 -8.81
N LYS A 46 -3.91 6.45 -10.11
CA LYS A 46 -4.68 7.30 -11.03
C LYS A 46 -6.12 6.81 -11.21
N LYS A 47 -6.34 5.49 -11.35
CA LYS A 47 -7.69 4.92 -11.47
C LYS A 47 -8.53 5.14 -10.20
N LEU A 48 -7.88 5.15 -9.05
CA LEU A 48 -8.51 5.34 -7.74
C LEU A 48 -8.58 6.80 -7.28
N ASP A 49 -8.11 7.74 -8.11
CA ASP A 49 -8.00 9.17 -7.81
C ASP A 49 -7.27 9.49 -6.49
N VAL A 50 -6.15 8.80 -6.26
CA VAL A 50 -5.29 9.01 -5.07
C VAL A 50 -3.82 9.21 -5.44
N PRO A 51 -3.01 9.84 -4.58
CA PRO A 51 -1.57 9.90 -4.78
C PRO A 51 -0.94 8.51 -4.68
N TYR A 52 -0.05 8.14 -5.61
CA TYR A 52 0.60 6.83 -5.59
C TYR A 52 1.42 6.60 -4.30
N GLN A 53 1.95 7.66 -3.68
CA GLN A 53 2.63 7.53 -2.39
C GLN A 53 1.66 7.15 -1.25
N ALA A 54 0.39 7.60 -1.32
CA ALA A 54 -0.63 7.20 -0.36
C ALA A 54 -0.99 5.71 -0.54
N LEU A 55 -1.14 5.27 -1.79
CA LEU A 55 -1.35 3.86 -2.15
C LEU A 55 -0.18 2.98 -1.67
N MET A 56 1.06 3.36 -1.97
CA MET A 56 2.26 2.63 -1.56
C MET A 56 2.33 2.49 -0.03
N ARG A 57 2.06 3.58 0.71
CA ARG A 57 2.05 3.56 2.17
C ARG A 57 1.00 2.62 2.73
N LEU A 58 -0.18 2.59 2.12
CA LEU A 58 -1.23 1.68 2.54
C LEU A 58 -0.79 0.22 2.34
N PHE A 59 -0.29 -0.14 1.16
CA PHE A 59 0.16 -1.53 0.92
C PHE A 59 1.20 -1.99 1.92
N ILE A 60 2.15 -1.12 2.28
CA ILE A 60 3.14 -1.41 3.33
C ILE A 60 2.45 -1.64 4.69
N LEU A 61 1.52 -0.77 5.09
CA LEU A 61 0.82 -0.89 6.38
C LEU A 61 -0.08 -2.12 6.45
N ASP A 62 -0.83 -2.41 5.39
CA ASP A 62 -1.68 -3.60 5.29
C ASP A 62 -0.85 -4.87 5.32
N GLY A 63 0.25 -4.93 4.55
CA GLY A 63 1.19 -6.05 4.59
C GLY A 63 1.75 -6.31 5.98
N ILE A 64 2.14 -5.26 6.72
CA ILE A 64 2.57 -5.38 8.12
C ILE A 64 1.45 -5.92 9.00
N GLN A 65 0.21 -5.43 8.84
CA GLN A 65 -0.92 -5.86 9.66
C GLN A 65 -1.28 -7.33 9.40
N ARG A 66 -1.28 -7.76 8.15
CA ARG A 66 -1.50 -9.18 7.78
C ARG A 66 -0.41 -10.07 8.35
N PHE A 67 0.85 -9.66 8.23
CA PHE A 67 1.98 -10.40 8.80
C PHE A 67 1.83 -10.56 10.32
N LYS A 68 1.44 -9.51 11.04
CA LYS A 68 1.18 -9.56 12.49
C LYS A 68 0.01 -10.44 12.91
N LYS A 69 -0.98 -10.66 12.03
CA LYS A 69 -2.13 -11.54 12.30
C LYS A 69 -1.82 -13.01 12.01
N ALA A 70 -0.90 -13.26 11.09
CA ALA A 70 -0.50 -14.60 10.68
C ALA A 70 0.67 -15.17 11.49
N ALA A 71 1.42 -14.31 12.18
CA ALA A 71 2.46 -14.66 13.15
C ALA A 71 1.87 -14.78 14.56
#